data_AF-A0AA96VML0-F1
#
_entry.id   AF-A0AA96VML0-F1
#
_cell.length_a   1.000
_cell.length_b   1.000
_cell.length_c   1.000
_cell.angle_alpha   90.00
_cell.angle_beta   90.00
_cell.angle_gamma   90.00
#
_symmetry.space_group_name_H-M   'P 1'
#
loop_
_entity.id
_entity.type
_entity.pdbx_description
1 polymer ?
#
loop_
_entity_poly.entity_id
_entity_poly.type
_entity_poly.pdbx_seq_one_letter_code
_entity_poly.pdbx_strand_id
1 'polypeptide(L)'
;MEYALINYFKTLLHLHPQKKEYIYFNPEGDFQDIRGFAPIEDYSLVVFSFYCLIVVALLFMVIRWFYHRSQWYKTKQTKRLAKEYLLGFNEMDAKSYAYLFSKWSPYLVTPQTQEFCQFISMHLKCYKYVKESGVLSENEKNAIRHFLGCSQ
;
A
#
# COMPACT_ATOMS: atom_id res chain seq x y z
N MET A 1 -3.27 -33.90 5.44
CA MET A 1 -3.51 -32.53 5.95
C MET A 1 -4.77 -31.90 5.35
N GLU A 2 -5.05 -32.09 4.06
CA GLU A 2 -6.26 -31.56 3.40
C GLU A 2 -7.58 -32.00 4.07
N TYR A 3 -7.73 -33.29 4.41
CA TYR A 3 -8.93 -33.80 5.09
C TYR A 3 -9.23 -33.15 6.44
N ALA A 4 -8.19 -32.77 7.20
CA ALA A 4 -8.38 -32.14 8.51
C ALA A 4 -8.85 -30.69 8.38
N LEU A 5 -8.34 -29.96 7.38
CA LEU A 5 -8.78 -28.61 7.05
C LEU A 5 -10.21 -28.58 6.52
N ILE A 6 -10.57 -29.54 5.65
CA ILE A 6 -11.93 -29.67 5.12
C ILE A 6 -12.94 -29.92 6.25
N ASN A 7 -12.61 -30.78 7.22
CA ASN A 7 -13.47 -31.01 8.39
C ASN A 7 -13.60 -29.77 9.29
N TYR A 8 -12.53 -28.98 9.46
CA TYR A 8 -12.60 -27.74 10.25
C TYR A 8 -13.54 -26.70 9.62
N PHE A 9 -13.47 -26.52 8.29
CA PHE A 9 -14.36 -25.61 7.57
C PHE A 9 -15.81 -26.11 7.50
N LYS A 10 -16.03 -27.43 7.42
CA LYS A 10 -17.36 -28.06 7.51
C LYS A 10 -18.09 -27.66 8.79
N THR A 11 -17.39 -27.67 9.93
CA THR A 11 -17.95 -27.28 11.24
C THR A 11 -18.15 -25.77 11.37
N LEU A 12 -17.24 -24.97 10.80
CA LEU A 12 -17.28 -23.51 10.91
C LEU A 12 -18.43 -22.88 10.10
N LEU A 13 -18.72 -23.40 8.91
CA LEU A 13 -19.67 -22.81 7.95
C LEU A 13 -21.07 -23.43 7.96
N HIS A 14 -21.36 -24.41 8.83
CA HIS A 14 -22.63 -25.16 8.84
C HIS A 14 -23.04 -25.70 7.46
N LEU A 15 -22.07 -25.97 6.59
CA LEU A 15 -22.29 -26.50 5.24
C LEU A 15 -22.54 -28.01 5.36
N HIS A 16 -23.80 -28.39 5.56
CA HIS A 16 -24.20 -29.79 5.44
C HIS A 16 -24.07 -30.24 3.98
N PRO A 17 -23.31 -31.31 3.69
CA PRO A 17 -23.23 -31.84 2.33
C PRO A 17 -24.63 -32.27 1.88
N GLN A 18 -25.02 -31.84 0.68
CA GLN A 18 -26.24 -32.30 0.03
C GLN A 18 -26.09 -33.79 -0.25
N LYS A 19 -26.86 -34.64 0.43
CA LYS A 19 -26.90 -36.08 0.13
C LYS A 19 -27.54 -36.25 -1.24
N LYS A 20 -26.77 -36.76 -2.22
CA LYS A 20 -27.32 -37.27 -3.47
C LYS A 20 -27.33 -38.79 -3.42
N GLU A 21 -28.46 -39.37 -3.78
CA GLU A 21 -28.66 -40.81 -3.86
C GLU A 21 -28.22 -41.30 -5.24
N TYR A 22 -27.28 -42.25 -5.28
CA TYR A 22 -26.81 -42.88 -6.51
C TYR A 22 -27.09 -44.39 -6.46
N ILE A 23 -27.54 -44.97 -7.58
CA ILE A 23 -27.80 -46.41 -7.71
C ILE A 23 -26.47 -47.13 -7.99
N TYR A 24 -26.06 -48.04 -7.12
CA TYR A 24 -24.88 -48.89 -7.34
C TYR A 24 -25.27 -50.09 -8.21
N PHE A 25 -24.72 -50.19 -9.42
CA PHE A 25 -24.95 -51.32 -10.33
C PHE A 25 -23.77 -52.29 -10.26
N ASN A 26 -24.01 -53.52 -9.78
CA ASN A 26 -23.02 -54.61 -9.80
C ASN A 26 -23.13 -55.37 -11.14
N PRO A 27 -22.12 -55.35 -12.01
CA PRO A 27 -22.23 -55.93 -13.35
C PRO A 27 -22.21 -57.46 -13.41
N GLU A 28 -21.88 -58.16 -12.31
CA GLU A 28 -21.76 -59.64 -12.28
C GLU A 28 -22.78 -60.34 -11.37
N GLY A 29 -23.72 -59.59 -10.77
CA GLY A 29 -24.72 -60.12 -9.84
C GLY A 29 -26.13 -60.09 -10.40
N ASP A 30 -26.91 -61.14 -10.11
CA ASP A 30 -28.33 -61.25 -10.42
C ASP A 30 -29.07 -59.95 -10.03
N PHE A 31 -29.97 -59.45 -10.88
CA PHE A 31 -30.64 -58.13 -10.77
C PHE A 31 -31.49 -57.92 -9.49
N GLN A 32 -31.44 -58.86 -8.54
CA GLN A 32 -32.16 -58.86 -7.27
C GLN A 32 -31.35 -58.28 -6.08
N ASP A 33 -30.04 -58.04 -6.19
CA ASP A 33 -29.23 -57.44 -5.10
C ASP A 33 -28.98 -55.93 -5.32
N ILE A 34 -30.05 -55.15 -5.50
CA ILE A 34 -29.96 -53.68 -5.45
C ILE A 34 -29.82 -53.27 -3.98
N ARG A 35 -28.60 -53.27 -3.47
CA ARG A 35 -28.32 -52.76 -2.11
C ARG A 35 -28.67 -51.28 -2.05
N GLY A 36 -29.39 -50.91 -0.98
CA GLY A 36 -29.95 -49.57 -0.79
C GLY A 36 -28.95 -48.42 -0.94
N PHE A 37 -29.48 -47.25 -1.29
CA PHE A 37 -28.72 -46.03 -1.57
C PHE A 37 -27.65 -45.76 -0.50
N ALA A 38 -26.38 -45.89 -0.88
CA ALA A 38 -25.28 -45.45 -0.04
C ALA A 38 -25.16 -43.92 -0.16
N PRO A 39 -25.31 -43.16 0.94
CA PRO A 39 -25.13 -41.71 0.88
C PRO A 39 -23.65 -41.40 0.70
N ILE A 40 -23.27 -41.00 -0.50
CA ILE A 40 -21.92 -40.49 -0.79
C ILE A 40 -21.94 -38.99 -0.48
N GLU A 41 -21.01 -38.53 0.36
CA GLU A 41 -20.90 -37.11 0.68
C GLU A 41 -20.28 -36.34 -0.50
N ASP A 42 -21.07 -35.47 -1.15
CA ASP A 42 -20.60 -34.60 -2.24
C ASP A 42 -19.90 -33.35 -1.67
N TYR A 43 -18.57 -33.33 -1.72
CA TYR A 43 -17.75 -32.19 -1.26
C TYR A 43 -17.49 -31.12 -2.32
N SER A 44 -18.04 -31.28 -3.53
CA SER A 44 -17.74 -30.43 -4.68
C SER A 44 -17.95 -28.95 -4.41
N LEU A 45 -19.01 -28.58 -3.67
CA LEU A 45 -19.30 -27.20 -3.29
C LEU A 45 -18.33 -26.65 -2.25
N VAL A 46 -17.92 -27.47 -1.29
CA VAL A 46 -16.95 -27.08 -0.26
C VAL A 46 -15.60 -26.80 -0.91
N VAL A 47 -15.17 -27.71 -1.79
CA VAL A 47 -13.92 -27.57 -2.56
C VAL A 47 -13.97 -26.34 -3.45
N PHE A 48 -15.08 -26.10 -4.16
CA PHE A 48 -15.27 -24.91 -4.98
C PHE A 48 -15.19 -23.61 -4.17
N SER A 49 -15.88 -23.55 -3.02
CA SER A 49 -15.86 -22.36 -2.14
C SER A 49 -14.46 -22.05 -1.60
N PHE A 50 -13.67 -23.09 -1.31
CA PHE A 50 -12.29 -22.94 -0.85
C PHE A 50 -11.40 -22.34 -1.94
N TYR A 51 -11.52 -22.83 -3.18
CA TYR A 51 -10.78 -22.24 -4.31
C TYR A 51 -11.19 -20.78 -4.56
N CYS A 52 -12.48 -20.45 -4.46
CA CYS A 52 -12.94 -19.06 -4.55
C CYS A 52 -12.29 -18.16 -3.50
N LEU A 53 -12.22 -18.60 -2.24
CA LEU A 53 -11.57 -17.84 -1.17
C LEU A 53 -10.08 -17.60 -1.44
N ILE A 54 -9.36 -18.61 -1.94
CA ILE A 54 -7.95 -18.47 -2.32
C ILE A 54 -7.78 -17.43 -3.42
N VAL A 55 -8.60 -17.50 -4.46
CA VAL A 55 -8.54 -16.54 -5.59
C VAL A 55 -8.81 -15.12 -5.11
N VAL A 56 -9.82 -14.92 -4.25
CA VAL A 56 -10.12 -13.60 -3.66
C VAL A 56 -8.96 -13.10 -2.80
N ALA A 57 -8.36 -13.95 -1.98
CA ALA A 57 -7.20 -13.59 -1.16
C ALA A 57 -5.99 -13.18 -2.02
N LEU A 58 -5.72 -13.91 -3.11
CA LEU A 58 -4.65 -13.57 -4.05
C LEU A 58 -4.91 -12.23 -4.75
N LEU A 59 -6.15 -11.99 -5.21
CA LEU A 59 -6.53 -10.70 -5.80
C LEU A 59 -6.34 -9.55 -4.81
N PHE A 60 -6.74 -9.75 -3.55
CA PHE A 60 -6.54 -8.75 -2.51
C PHE A 60 -5.06 -8.43 -2.26
N MET A 61 -4.18 -9.46 -2.23
CA MET A 61 -2.73 -9.26 -2.11
C MET A 61 -2.15 -8.47 -3.28
N VAL A 62 -2.56 -8.80 -4.51
CA VAL A 62 -2.09 -8.11 -5.72
C VAL A 62 -2.51 -6.65 -5.70
N ILE A 63 -3.78 -6.35 -5.40
CA ILE A 63 -4.29 -4.97 -5.31
C ILE A 63 -3.53 -4.18 -4.24
N ARG A 64 -3.33 -4.76 -3.05
CA ARG A 64 -2.58 -4.13 -1.96
C ARG A 64 -1.13 -3.85 -2.37
N TRP A 65 -0.49 -4.77 -3.07
CA TRP A 65 0.87 -4.60 -3.56
C TRP A 65 0.98 -3.45 -4.57
N PHE A 66 0.09 -3.39 -5.56
CA PHE A 66 0.04 -2.29 -6.52
C PHE A 66 -0.21 -0.94 -5.85
N TYR A 67 -1.14 -0.88 -4.89
CA TYR A 67 -1.41 0.34 -4.15
C TYR A 67 -0.17 0.82 -3.38
N HIS A 68 0.48 -0.07 -2.63
CA HIS A 68 1.68 0.27 -1.87
C HIS A 68 2.85 0.68 -2.78
N ARG A 69 3.04 -0.03 -3.90
CA ARG A 69 4.06 0.28 -4.90
C ARG A 69 3.84 1.66 -5.51
N SER A 70 2.61 1.98 -5.91
CA SER A 70 2.21 3.28 -6.46
C SER A 70 2.49 4.42 -5.48
N GLN A 71 2.09 4.27 -4.22
CA GLN A 71 2.35 5.27 -3.18
C GLN A 71 3.85 5.49 -2.95
N TRP A 72 4.65 4.41 -2.91
CA TRP A 72 6.10 4.50 -2.74
C TRP A 72 6.78 5.29 -3.87
N TYR A 73 6.40 5.05 -5.13
CA TYR A 73 6.93 5.80 -6.27
C TYR A 73 6.56 7.29 -6.20
N LYS A 74 5.29 7.60 -5.88
CA LYS A 74 4.83 8.99 -5.74
C LYS A 74 5.60 9.72 -4.66
N THR A 75 5.75 9.13 -3.47
CA THR A 75 6.50 9.75 -2.38
C THR A 75 7.96 9.98 -2.73
N LYS A 76 8.62 9.01 -3.38
CA LYS A 76 10.03 9.15 -3.81
C LYS A 76 10.19 10.24 -4.86
N GLN A 77 9.28 10.32 -5.83
CA GLN A 77 9.28 11.34 -6.87
C GLN A 77 9.02 12.73 -6.29
N THR A 78 8.04 12.88 -5.38
CA THR A 78 7.76 14.16 -4.72
C THR A 78 8.95 14.66 -3.90
N LYS A 79 9.63 13.77 -3.17
CA LYS A 79 10.86 14.12 -2.45
C LYS A 79 11.98 14.58 -3.39
N ARG A 80 12.14 13.90 -4.53
CA ARG A 80 13.13 14.28 -5.53
C ARG A 80 12.84 15.66 -6.14
N LEU A 81 11.59 15.89 -6.56
CA LEU A 81 11.15 17.17 -7.10
C LEU A 81 11.32 18.29 -6.08
N ALA A 82 10.93 18.06 -4.82
CA ALA A 82 11.11 19.03 -3.75
C ALA A 82 12.59 19.43 -3.58
N LYS A 83 13.51 18.45 -3.66
CA LYS A 83 14.96 18.72 -3.59
C LYS A 83 15.46 19.48 -4.82
N GLU A 84 15.02 19.13 -6.03
CA GLU A 84 15.40 19.84 -7.27
C GLU A 84 14.92 21.30 -7.24
N TYR A 85 13.67 21.56 -6.87
CA TYR A 85 13.13 22.92 -6.76
C TYR A 85 13.83 23.76 -5.70
N LEU A 86 14.23 23.15 -4.58
CA LEU A 86 14.96 23.84 -3.51
C LEU A 86 16.46 23.93 -3.74
N LEU A 87 17.02 23.35 -4.82
CA LEU A 87 18.44 23.52 -5.19
C LEU A 87 18.65 24.48 -6.36
N GLY A 88 17.70 24.59 -7.28
CA GLY A 88 17.77 25.46 -8.46
C GLY A 88 17.61 26.97 -8.20
N PHE A 89 17.87 27.46 -6.99
CA PHE A 89 17.42 28.79 -6.52
C PHE A 89 18.51 29.87 -6.43
N ASN A 90 19.72 29.61 -6.93
CA ASN A 90 20.89 30.45 -6.65
C ASN A 90 20.72 31.93 -7.07
N GLU A 91 19.78 32.23 -7.98
CA GLU A 91 19.49 33.55 -8.53
C GLU A 91 18.06 34.05 -8.23
N MET A 92 17.29 33.37 -7.38
CA MET A 92 15.89 33.70 -7.13
C MET A 92 15.73 34.72 -5.98
N ASP A 93 14.77 35.64 -6.12
CA ASP A 93 14.40 36.59 -5.06
C ASP A 93 14.03 35.88 -3.75
N ALA A 94 14.43 36.46 -2.62
CA ALA A 94 14.20 35.89 -1.29
C ALA A 94 12.71 35.60 -1.00
N LYS A 95 11.81 36.40 -1.56
CA LYS A 95 10.36 36.22 -1.43
C LYS A 95 9.85 34.98 -2.16
N SER A 96 10.24 34.85 -3.43
CA SER A 96 9.90 33.68 -4.26
C SER A 96 10.45 32.40 -3.63
N TYR A 97 11.66 32.48 -3.08
CA TYR A 97 12.27 31.39 -2.34
C TYR A 97 11.48 31.03 -1.06
N ALA A 98 11.05 32.01 -0.25
CA ALA A 98 10.25 31.76 0.94
C ALA A 98 8.91 31.06 0.64
N TYR A 99 8.30 31.35 -0.51
CA TYR A 99 7.11 30.64 -0.99
C TYR A 99 7.42 29.20 -1.40
N LEU A 100 8.47 28.98 -2.19
CA LEU A 100 8.89 27.63 -2.59
C LEU A 100 9.30 26.77 -1.40
N PHE A 101 10.08 27.32 -0.47
CA PHE A 101 10.47 26.64 0.75
C PHE A 101 9.25 26.23 1.56
N SER A 102 8.31 27.14 1.80
CA SER A 102 7.05 26.84 2.51
C SER A 102 6.20 25.76 1.83
N LYS A 103 6.28 25.64 0.50
CA LYS A 103 5.53 24.66 -0.28
C LYS A 103 6.19 23.29 -0.28
N TRP A 104 7.51 23.24 -0.42
CA TRP A 104 8.26 22.01 -0.68
C TRP A 104 8.96 21.43 0.55
N SER A 105 9.30 22.25 1.54
CA SER A 105 10.00 21.79 2.75
C SER A 105 9.25 20.70 3.53
N PRO A 106 7.90 20.70 3.68
CA PRO A 106 7.21 19.66 4.45
C PRO A 106 7.38 18.25 3.90
N TYR A 107 7.63 18.11 2.59
CA TYR A 107 7.85 16.82 1.94
C TYR A 107 9.24 16.23 2.24
N LEU A 108 10.17 17.06 2.72
CA LEU A 108 11.57 16.70 2.99
C LEU A 108 11.86 16.58 4.49
N VAL A 109 10.94 17.01 5.36
CA VAL A 109 11.12 16.95 6.82
C VAL A 109 11.24 15.50 7.30
N THR A 110 12.25 15.26 8.13
CA THR A 110 12.37 14.06 8.97
C THR A 110 12.20 14.46 10.44
N PRO A 111 11.92 13.52 11.36
CA PRO A 111 11.75 13.85 12.78
C PRO A 111 12.94 14.61 13.39
N GLN A 112 14.14 14.36 12.87
CA GLN A 112 15.40 15.00 13.31
C GLN A 112 15.59 16.41 12.74
N THR A 113 15.05 16.70 11.55
CA THR A 113 15.23 17.99 10.86
C THR A 113 14.02 18.91 10.98
N GLN A 114 12.97 18.46 11.68
CA GLN A 114 11.72 19.19 11.85
C GLN A 114 11.92 20.55 12.53
N GLU A 115 12.65 20.59 13.63
CA GLU A 115 12.95 21.83 14.36
C GLU A 115 13.75 22.80 13.49
N PHE A 116 14.76 22.29 12.77
CA PHE A 116 15.59 23.08 11.87
C PHE A 116 14.79 23.64 10.68
N CYS A 117 13.88 22.85 10.13
CA CYS A 117 12.97 23.29 9.06
C CYS A 117 12.03 24.39 9.56
N GLN A 118 11.51 24.27 10.79
CA GLN A 118 10.66 25.30 11.39
C GLN A 118 11.44 26.59 11.60
N PHE A 119 12.67 26.50 12.12
CA PHE A 119 13.56 27.65 12.29
C PHE A 119 13.81 28.39 10.97
N ILE A 120 14.20 27.67 9.91
CA ILE A 120 14.41 28.26 8.57
C ILE A 120 13.11 28.87 8.04
N SER A 121 11.98 28.19 8.20
CA SER A 121 10.68 28.70 7.73
C SER A 121 10.26 29.99 8.43
N MET A 122 10.60 30.14 9.72
CA MET A 122 10.32 31.34 10.50
C MET A 122 11.22 32.49 10.06
N HIS A 123 12.50 32.23 9.80
CA HIS A 123 13.45 33.22 9.28
C HIS A 123 13.04 33.73 7.90
N LEU A 124 12.63 32.81 7.01
CA LEU A 124 12.18 33.14 5.65
C LEU A 124 10.81 33.82 5.62
N LYS A 125 10.00 33.71 6.68
CA LYS A 125 8.65 34.30 6.74
C LYS A 125 8.68 35.82 6.62
N CYS A 126 9.75 36.46 7.09
CA CYS A 126 9.94 37.91 6.98
C CYS A 126 9.87 38.38 5.52
N TYR A 127 10.46 37.63 4.58
CA TYR A 127 10.50 37.99 3.17
C TYR A 127 9.15 37.86 2.44
N LYS A 128 8.15 37.16 3.02
CA LYS A 128 6.82 37.02 2.39
C LYS A 128 6.06 38.35 2.31
N TYR A 129 6.29 39.23 3.29
CA TYR A 129 5.56 40.49 3.44
C TYR A 129 6.33 41.70 2.90
N VAL A 130 7.59 41.52 2.51
CA VAL A 130 8.41 42.59 1.91
C VAL A 130 8.03 42.75 0.43
N LYS A 131 7.93 44.01 -0.02
CA LYS A 131 7.49 44.36 -1.38
C LYS A 131 8.61 44.11 -2.42
N GLU A 132 9.83 44.51 -2.09
CA GLU A 132 11.05 44.23 -2.85
C GLU A 132 12.06 43.55 -1.92
N SER A 133 12.34 42.28 -2.16
CA SER A 133 13.39 41.57 -1.44
C SER A 133 14.52 41.25 -2.38
N GLY A 134 15.75 41.55 -1.95
CA GLY A 134 16.94 41.21 -2.72
C GLY A 134 17.22 39.70 -2.71
N VAL A 135 18.43 39.36 -3.15
CA VAL A 135 18.93 37.98 -3.09
C VAL A 135 19.11 37.54 -1.63
N LEU A 136 18.85 36.27 -1.36
CA LEU A 136 19.07 35.64 -0.06
C LEU A 136 20.52 35.87 0.44
N SER A 137 20.69 36.09 1.74
CA SER A 137 22.04 36.18 2.33
C SER A 137 22.78 34.85 2.18
N GLU A 138 24.10 34.89 1.99
CA GLU A 138 24.91 33.69 1.80
C GLU A 138 24.85 32.74 3.02
N ASN A 139 24.65 33.30 4.23
CA ASN A 139 24.43 32.51 5.45
C ASN A 139 23.11 31.73 5.40
N GLU A 140 22.05 32.34 4.87
CA GLU A 140 20.74 31.69 4.72
C GLU A 140 20.81 30.59 3.67
N LYS A 141 21.48 30.84 2.54
CA LYS A 141 21.74 29.83 1.49
C LYS A 141 22.49 28.63 2.05
N ASN A 142 23.51 28.85 2.88
CA ASN A 142 24.27 27.78 3.50
C ASN A 142 23.44 26.98 4.51
N ALA A 143 22.61 27.63 5.33
CA ALA A 143 21.69 26.95 6.25
C ALA A 143 20.68 26.05 5.51
N ILE A 144 20.17 26.53 4.37
CA ILE A 144 19.28 25.78 3.49
C ILE A 144 19.99 24.60 2.84
N ARG A 145 21.21 24.78 2.31
CA ARG A 145 22.00 23.70 1.72
C ARG A 145 22.29 22.60 2.74
N HIS A 146 22.57 22.99 3.98
CA HIS A 146 22.73 22.07 5.09
C HIS A 146 21.43 21.28 5.37
N PHE A 147 20.26 21.93 5.39
CA PHE A 147 18.96 21.25 5.53
C PHE A 147 18.70 20.23 4.41
N LEU A 148 19.11 20.54 3.18
CA LEU A 148 18.91 19.67 2.01
C LEU A 148 19.90 18.50 1.94
N GLY A 149 20.83 18.41 2.89
CA GLY A 149 21.91 17.42 2.90
C GLY A 149 22.86 17.59 1.71
N CYS A 150 22.98 18.82 1.18
CA CYS A 150 23.98 19.20 0.21
C CYS A 150 25.12 19.88 0.99
N SER A 151 25.85 19.12 1.82
CA SER A 151 27.18 19.56 2.23
C SER A 151 28.09 19.43 1.01
N GLN A 152 28.67 20.55 0.56
CA GLN A 152 29.92 20.49 -0.19
C GLN A 152 31.01 19.91 0.70
#